data_AF-A0AAU7DR72-F1
#
_entry.id   AF-A0AAU7DR72-F1
#
_cell.length_a   1.000
_cell.length_b   1.000
_cell.length_c   1.000
_cell.angle_alpha   90.00
_cell.angle_beta   90.00
_cell.angle_gamma   90.00
#
_symmetry.space_group_name_H-M   'P 1'
#
loop_
_entity.id
_entity.type
_entity.pdbx_description
1 polymer ?
#
loop_
_entity_poly.entity_id
_entity_poly.type
_entity_poly.pdbx_seq_one_letter_code
_entity_poly.pdbx_strand_id
1 'polypeptide(L)'
;MISGCASDTQEPISEAYEQLSWDILEDEAHLVAQCVEERTGFAVRVTRGGYLEYTSEEVPDAQWDIVGEEAYACGLEAVPQAPKNPSEESLRTLYSLEVEAHKCLTNEGYSLSAPVSEATFIESFRSGEMPWSALWEAMSESSMGETEFLDLLEKCPDPTQYYWRQ
;
A
#
# COMPACT_ATOMS: atom_id res chain seq x y z
N MET A 1 -37.70 -12.62 27.94
CA MET A 1 -36.65 -13.26 27.15
C MET A 1 -35.96 -12.16 26.38
N ILE A 2 -34.69 -11.90 26.72
CA ILE A 2 -33.89 -10.81 26.15
C ILE A 2 -33.42 -11.29 24.78
N SER A 3 -33.93 -10.69 23.69
CA SER A 3 -33.33 -10.84 22.37
C SER A 3 -32.11 -9.93 22.33
N GLY A 4 -30.93 -10.53 22.48
CA GLY A 4 -29.67 -9.87 22.20
C GLY A 4 -29.46 -9.85 20.69
N CYS A 5 -29.67 -8.68 20.06
CA CYS A 5 -29.07 -8.42 18.76
C CYS A 5 -27.58 -8.21 19.01
N ALA A 6 -26.76 -9.14 18.54
CA ALA A 6 -25.33 -8.93 18.42
C ALA A 6 -25.14 -7.78 17.43
N SER A 7 -24.63 -6.64 17.92
CA SER A 7 -24.16 -5.57 17.06
C SER A 7 -22.87 -6.04 16.39
N ASP A 8 -22.99 -6.73 15.25
CA ASP A 8 -21.90 -6.78 14.27
C ASP A 8 -21.80 -5.37 13.68
N THR A 9 -21.00 -4.53 14.32
CA THR A 9 -20.60 -3.25 13.73
C THR A 9 -19.39 -3.57 12.87
N GLN A 10 -19.60 -4.34 11.79
CA GLN A 10 -18.61 -4.42 10.74
C GLN A 10 -18.59 -3.05 10.08
N GLU A 11 -17.46 -2.36 10.18
CA GLU A 11 -17.27 -1.05 9.59
C GLU A 11 -17.62 -1.11 8.09
N PRO A 12 -18.39 -0.15 7.54
CA PRO A 12 -18.68 -0.11 6.12
C PRO A 12 -17.39 -0.10 5.32
N ILE A 13 -17.32 -0.88 4.23
CA ILE A 13 -16.11 -0.98 3.40
C ILE A 13 -15.61 0.38 2.89
N SER A 14 -16.51 1.34 2.68
CA SER A 14 -16.15 2.70 2.29
C SER A 14 -15.38 3.44 3.38
N GLU A 15 -15.74 3.24 4.66
CA GLU A 15 -15.02 3.83 5.80
C GLU A 15 -13.65 3.14 5.96
N ALA A 16 -13.60 1.81 5.80
CA ALA A 16 -12.34 1.07 5.78
C ALA A 16 -11.42 1.49 4.61
N TYR A 17 -12.00 1.85 3.46
CA TYR A 17 -11.26 2.39 2.32
C TYR A 17 -10.73 3.80 2.59
N GLU A 18 -11.52 4.67 3.23
CA GLU A 18 -11.09 6.02 3.66
C GLU A 18 -9.97 5.99 4.70
N GLN A 19 -9.84 4.90 5.47
CA GLN A 19 -8.73 4.70 6.41
C GLN A 19 -7.43 4.28 5.73
N LEU A 20 -7.46 3.83 4.47
CA LEU A 20 -6.24 3.66 3.69
C LEU A 20 -5.68 5.06 3.41
N SER A 21 -4.42 5.28 3.79
CA SER A 21 -3.79 6.57 3.61
C SER A 21 -2.35 6.40 3.15
N TRP A 22 -2.02 7.19 2.13
CA TRP A 22 -0.66 7.35 1.64
C TRP A 22 0.29 7.86 2.72
N ASP A 23 -0.20 8.66 3.68
CA ASP A 23 0.59 9.19 4.80
C ASP A 23 1.21 8.07 5.65
N ILE A 24 0.57 6.89 5.67
CA ILE A 24 1.08 5.77 6.45
C ILE A 24 2.38 5.21 5.84
N LEU A 25 2.58 5.30 4.52
CA LEU A 25 3.86 4.91 3.91
C LEU A 25 4.98 5.89 4.26
N GLU A 26 4.65 7.19 4.38
CA GLU A 26 5.60 8.20 4.84
C GLU A 26 5.97 7.98 6.32
N ASP A 27 4.97 7.71 7.17
CA ASP A 27 5.18 7.37 8.59
C ASP A 27 6.03 6.10 8.76
N GLU A 28 5.72 5.04 8.00
CA GLU A 28 6.50 3.79 8.01
C GLU A 28 7.94 4.04 7.52
N ALA A 29 8.13 4.83 6.47
CA ALA A 29 9.45 5.21 5.98
C ALA A 29 10.25 6.04 6.99
N HIS A 30 9.59 6.87 7.80
CA HIS A 30 10.24 7.59 8.90
C HIS A 30 10.76 6.65 9.99
N LEU A 31 10.03 5.56 10.30
CA LEU A 31 10.52 4.53 11.21
C LEU A 31 11.77 3.83 10.65
N VAL A 32 11.77 3.52 9.35
CA VAL A 32 12.93 2.92 8.68
C VAL A 32 14.12 3.89 8.68
N ALA A 33 13.89 5.16 8.34
CA ALA A 33 14.93 6.19 8.33
C ALA A 33 15.60 6.35 9.71
N GLN A 34 14.80 6.37 10.78
CA GLN A 34 15.30 6.43 12.15
C GLN A 34 16.17 5.19 12.48
N CYS A 35 15.70 3.99 12.13
CA CYS A 35 16.46 2.76 12.35
C CYS A 35 17.80 2.74 11.59
N VAL A 36 17.83 3.22 10.34
CA VAL A 36 19.06 3.34 9.55
C VAL A 36 20.05 4.30 10.21
N GLU A 37 19.58 5.46 10.67
CA GLU A 37 20.44 6.42 11.36
C GLU A 37 21.00 5.85 12.66
N GLU A 38 20.17 5.16 13.46
CA GLU A 38 20.60 4.51 14.71
C GLU A 38 21.69 3.43 14.49
N ARG A 39 21.65 2.71 13.36
CA ARG A 39 22.57 1.61 13.07
C ARG A 39 23.83 2.02 12.33
N THR A 40 23.71 2.98 11.41
CA THR A 40 24.80 3.39 10.52
C THR A 40 25.43 4.71 10.92
N GLY A 41 24.72 5.53 11.70
CA GLY A 41 25.08 6.91 12.00
C GLY A 41 24.85 7.89 10.85
N PHE A 42 24.25 7.45 9.74
CA PHE A 42 23.94 8.29 8.60
C PHE A 42 22.46 8.63 8.55
N ALA A 43 22.16 9.93 8.45
CA ALA A 43 20.80 10.39 8.21
C ALA A 43 20.42 10.16 6.74
N VAL A 44 19.22 9.61 6.53
CA VAL A 44 18.58 9.49 5.22
C VAL A 44 17.28 10.27 5.23
N ARG A 45 16.89 10.84 4.09
CA ARG A 45 15.67 11.64 3.97
C ARG A 45 14.53 10.76 3.48
N VAL A 46 13.33 11.01 3.99
CA VAL A 46 12.10 10.43 3.45
C VAL A 46 11.53 11.38 2.39
N THR A 47 11.26 10.85 1.21
CA THR A 47 10.63 11.57 0.10
C THR A 47 9.12 11.57 0.25
N ARG A 48 8.43 12.48 -0.47
CA ARG A 48 6.99 12.40 -0.66
C ARG A 48 6.71 11.09 -1.40
N GLY A 49 6.18 10.09 -0.71
CA GLY A 49 5.99 8.74 -1.24
C GLY A 49 6.68 7.62 -0.48
N GLY A 50 7.37 7.92 0.62
CA GLY A 50 7.91 6.90 1.51
C GLY A 50 9.20 6.24 1.00
N TYR A 51 9.86 6.79 -0.02
CA TYR A 51 11.20 6.34 -0.42
C TYR A 51 12.27 7.01 0.43
N LEU A 52 13.34 6.26 0.71
CA LEU A 52 14.55 6.80 1.33
C LEU A 52 15.48 7.36 0.25
N GLU A 53 15.92 8.60 0.44
CA GLU A 53 16.86 9.29 -0.42
C GLU A 53 18.04 9.81 0.38
N TYR A 54 19.23 9.76 -0.22
CA TYR A 54 20.44 10.34 0.33
C TYR A 54 21.43 10.67 -0.79
N THR A 55 22.29 11.64 -0.52
CA THR A 55 23.34 12.12 -1.42
C THR A 55 24.72 11.72 -0.90
N SER A 56 25.76 11.91 -1.72
CA SER A 56 27.16 11.71 -1.30
C SER A 56 27.62 12.67 -0.19
N GLU A 57 26.87 13.76 0.07
CA GLU A 57 27.12 14.69 1.17
C GLU A 57 26.61 14.12 2.52
N GLU A 58 25.54 13.34 2.48
CA GLU A 58 24.90 12.72 3.66
C GLU A 58 25.52 11.35 3.96
N VAL A 59 25.73 10.55 2.90
CA VAL A 59 26.32 9.21 2.98
C VAL A 59 27.50 9.12 2.03
N PRO A 60 28.75 8.93 2.52
CA PRO A 60 29.89 8.71 1.63
C PRO A 60 29.66 7.50 0.71
N ASP A 61 30.04 7.59 -0.57
CA ASP A 61 29.82 6.54 -1.58
C ASP A 61 30.27 5.14 -1.11
N ALA A 62 31.37 5.07 -0.36
CA ALA A 62 31.91 3.82 0.19
C ALA A 62 31.02 3.16 1.27
N GLN A 63 29.95 3.82 1.70
CA GLN A 63 28.99 3.37 2.72
C GLN A 63 27.58 3.13 2.15
N TRP A 64 27.35 3.39 0.86
CA TRP A 64 26.03 3.23 0.23
C TRP A 64 25.50 1.80 0.36
N ASP A 65 26.36 0.80 0.18
CA ASP A 65 25.97 -0.61 0.32
C ASP A 65 25.49 -0.92 1.75
N ILE A 66 26.19 -0.42 2.78
CA ILE A 66 25.83 -0.63 4.18
C ILE A 66 24.51 0.07 4.51
N VAL A 67 24.32 1.30 4.04
CA VAL A 67 23.05 2.03 4.22
C VAL A 67 21.89 1.32 3.52
N GLY A 68 22.11 0.79 2.31
CA GLY A 68 21.11 0.01 1.58
C GLY A 68 20.74 -1.31 2.27
N GLU A 69 21.74 -2.04 2.78
CA GLU A 69 21.51 -3.29 3.54
C GLU A 69 20.74 -3.04 4.83
N GLU A 70 21.10 -1.99 5.58
CA GLU A 70 20.39 -1.64 6.83
C GLU A 70 19.00 -1.07 6.54
N ALA A 71 18.81 -0.30 5.47
CA ALA A 71 17.47 0.15 5.06
C ALA A 71 16.54 -1.03 4.78
N TYR A 72 17.05 -2.06 4.09
CA TYR A 72 16.30 -3.29 3.87
C TYR A 72 15.99 -4.04 5.18
N ALA A 73 16.98 -4.21 6.06
CA ALA A 73 16.79 -4.88 7.34
C ALA A 73 15.80 -4.14 8.24
N CYS A 74 15.93 -2.82 8.36
CA CYS A 74 15.02 -1.94 9.09
C CYS A 74 13.60 -1.99 8.50
N GLY A 75 13.45 -2.05 7.17
CA GLY A 75 12.16 -2.22 6.50
C GLY A 75 11.45 -3.51 6.89
N LEU A 76 12.19 -4.63 6.97
CA LEU A 76 11.65 -5.92 7.42
C LEU A 76 11.21 -5.92 8.89
N GLU A 77 11.79 -5.07 9.72
CA GLU A 77 11.45 -4.94 11.15
C GLU A 77 10.29 -3.98 11.39
N ALA A 78 10.23 -2.88 10.63
CA ALA A 78 9.26 -1.81 10.81
C ALA A 78 7.93 -2.09 10.09
N VAL A 79 7.96 -2.75 8.94
CA VAL A 79 6.78 -2.91 8.08
C VAL A 79 6.29 -4.36 8.13
N PRO A 80 5.02 -4.61 8.49
CA PRO A 80 4.41 -5.93 8.39
C PRO A 80 4.61 -6.50 6.97
N GLN A 81 4.91 -7.78 6.90
CA GLN A 81 5.09 -8.45 5.61
C GLN A 81 3.76 -9.08 5.22
N ALA A 82 3.36 -8.92 3.96
CA ALA A 82 2.13 -9.54 3.46
C ALA A 82 2.11 -11.04 3.80
N PRO A 83 0.95 -11.57 4.22
CA PRO A 83 0.83 -12.97 4.55
C PRO A 83 1.11 -13.81 3.30
N LYS A 84 2.04 -14.76 3.42
CA LYS A 84 2.38 -15.69 2.33
C LYS A 84 1.15 -16.44 1.78
N ASN A 85 0.16 -16.69 2.64
CA ASN A 85 -1.11 -17.29 2.28
C ASN A 85 -2.24 -16.46 2.93
N PRO A 86 -2.77 -15.44 2.24
CA PRO A 86 -3.88 -14.65 2.76
C PRO A 86 -5.12 -15.53 2.97
N SER A 87 -5.91 -15.21 4.00
CA SER A 87 -7.16 -15.90 4.24
C SER A 87 -8.20 -15.55 3.15
N GLU A 88 -9.19 -16.41 2.93
CA GLU A 88 -10.27 -16.08 1.98
C GLU A 88 -11.04 -14.81 2.39
N GLU A 89 -11.22 -14.60 3.69
CA GLU A 89 -11.82 -13.38 4.24
C GLU A 89 -10.98 -12.14 3.91
N SER A 90 -9.66 -12.22 4.10
CA SER A 90 -8.71 -11.17 3.72
C SER A 90 -8.82 -10.81 2.24
N LEU A 91 -8.93 -11.82 1.36
CA LEU A 91 -9.06 -11.61 -0.07
C LEU A 91 -10.41 -11.01 -0.47
N ARG A 92 -11.49 -11.37 0.24
CA ARG A 92 -12.82 -10.73 0.05
C ARG A 92 -12.80 -9.26 0.44
N THR A 93 -12.16 -8.93 1.56
CA THR A 93 -12.00 -7.54 1.98
C THR A 93 -11.18 -6.77 0.96
N LEU A 94 -10.04 -7.32 0.53
CA LEU A 94 -9.21 -6.68 -0.50
C LEU A 94 -9.97 -6.45 -1.81
N TYR A 95 -10.73 -7.44 -2.29
CA TYR A 95 -11.58 -7.26 -3.47
C TYR A 95 -12.61 -6.14 -3.29
N SER A 96 -13.22 -6.04 -2.10
CA SER A 96 -14.20 -5.00 -1.82
C SER A 96 -13.56 -3.61 -1.78
N LEU A 97 -12.33 -3.49 -1.28
CA LEU A 97 -11.53 -2.26 -1.32
C LEU A 97 -11.14 -1.89 -2.77
N GLU A 98 -10.78 -2.85 -3.60
CA GLU A 98 -10.50 -2.63 -5.04
C GLU A 98 -11.74 -2.11 -5.80
N VAL A 99 -12.93 -2.56 -5.43
CA VAL A 99 -14.18 -2.03 -5.98
C VAL A 99 -14.45 -0.59 -5.52
N GLU A 100 -14.11 -0.23 -4.28
CA GLU A 100 -14.20 1.18 -3.84
C GLU A 100 -13.16 2.06 -4.54
N ALA A 101 -11.93 1.56 -4.71
CA ALA A 101 -10.89 2.25 -5.49
C ALA A 101 -11.33 2.48 -6.94
N HIS A 102 -11.93 1.47 -7.58
CA HIS A 102 -12.48 1.60 -8.93
C HIS A 102 -13.51 2.73 -9.03
N LYS A 103 -14.41 2.85 -8.05
CA LYS A 103 -15.40 3.94 -8.00
C LYS A 103 -14.71 5.30 -7.83
N CYS A 104 -13.73 5.40 -6.93
CA CYS A 104 -12.97 6.62 -6.72
C CYS A 104 -12.28 7.07 -8.02
N LEU A 105 -11.54 6.16 -8.66
CA LEU A 105 -10.81 6.42 -9.90
C LEU A 105 -11.77 6.81 -11.04
N THR A 106 -12.91 6.11 -11.17
CA THR A 106 -13.93 6.48 -12.17
C THR A 106 -14.49 7.89 -11.92
N ASN A 107 -14.69 8.28 -10.65
CA ASN A 107 -15.14 9.63 -10.28
C ASN A 107 -14.08 10.70 -10.55
N GLU A 108 -12.79 10.39 -10.39
CA GLU A 108 -11.67 11.26 -10.79
C GLU A 108 -11.49 11.35 -12.32
N GLY A 109 -12.24 10.55 -13.09
CA GLY A 109 -12.31 10.64 -14.55
C GLY A 109 -11.51 9.59 -15.32
N TYR A 110 -10.98 8.57 -14.63
CA TYR A 110 -10.29 7.44 -15.28
C TYR A 110 -11.29 6.49 -15.95
N SER A 111 -10.93 5.96 -17.11
CA SER A 111 -11.79 5.09 -17.92
C SER A 111 -11.48 3.62 -17.69
N LEU A 112 -11.86 3.09 -16.53
CA LEU A 112 -11.57 1.71 -16.16
C LEU A 112 -12.58 0.71 -16.74
N SER A 113 -12.12 -0.50 -17.05
CA SER A 113 -12.97 -1.64 -17.36
C SER A 113 -13.83 -2.03 -16.15
N ALA A 114 -14.85 -2.86 -16.40
CA ALA A 114 -15.69 -3.35 -15.31
C ALA A 114 -14.87 -4.28 -14.39
N PRO A 115 -15.03 -4.19 -13.05
CA PRO A 115 -14.36 -5.09 -12.13
C PRO A 115 -14.59 -6.57 -12.49
N VAL A 116 -13.55 -7.38 -12.33
CA VAL A 116 -13.65 -8.84 -12.42
C VAL A 116 -14.56 -9.37 -11.30
N SER A 117 -15.02 -10.63 -11.38
CA SER A 117 -15.78 -11.20 -10.27
C SER A 117 -14.90 -11.48 -9.05
N GLU A 118 -15.47 -11.41 -7.83
CA GLU A 118 -14.77 -11.79 -6.58
C GLU A 118 -14.12 -13.18 -6.69
N ALA A 119 -14.84 -14.15 -7.27
CA ALA A 119 -14.33 -15.50 -7.45
C ALA A 119 -13.11 -15.54 -8.38
N THR A 120 -13.10 -14.74 -9.45
CA THR A 120 -11.95 -14.61 -10.36
C THR A 120 -10.77 -13.96 -9.64
N PHE A 121 -11.01 -12.91 -8.86
CA PHE A 121 -9.99 -12.23 -8.07
C PHE A 121 -9.35 -13.17 -7.05
N ILE A 122 -10.15 -13.93 -6.28
CA ILE A 122 -9.61 -14.87 -5.30
C ILE A 122 -8.81 -15.99 -5.99
N GLU A 123 -9.26 -16.46 -7.16
CA GLU A 123 -8.58 -17.52 -7.89
C GLU A 123 -7.21 -17.06 -8.43
N SER A 124 -7.04 -15.81 -8.85
CA SER A 124 -5.73 -15.32 -9.32
C SER A 124 -4.67 -15.39 -8.21
N PHE A 125 -5.02 -15.10 -6.96
CA PHE A 125 -4.11 -15.29 -5.82
C PHE A 125 -3.73 -16.77 -5.62
N ARG A 126 -4.65 -17.69 -5.88
CA ARG A 126 -4.43 -19.14 -5.71
C ARG A 126 -3.59 -19.73 -6.85
N SER A 127 -3.78 -19.24 -8.07
CA SER A 127 -3.04 -19.67 -9.25
C SER A 127 -1.64 -19.05 -9.36
N GLY A 128 -1.37 -18.00 -8.56
CA GLY A 128 -0.14 -17.21 -8.63
C GLY A 128 -0.13 -16.24 -9.81
N GLU A 129 -1.28 -15.98 -10.41
CA GLU A 129 -1.46 -14.93 -11.41
C GLU A 129 -1.55 -13.56 -10.72
N MET A 130 -1.20 -12.51 -11.46
CA MET A 130 -1.34 -11.15 -10.95
C MET A 130 -2.84 -10.84 -10.76
N PRO A 131 -3.27 -10.48 -9.54
CA PRO A 131 -4.66 -10.12 -9.30
C PRO A 131 -5.01 -8.82 -10.00
N TRP A 132 -6.29 -8.66 -10.32
CA TRP A 132 -6.81 -7.40 -10.85
C TRP A 132 -6.61 -6.28 -9.81
N SER A 133 -6.19 -5.10 -10.26
CA SER A 133 -6.06 -3.91 -9.43
C SER A 133 -6.58 -2.71 -10.21
N ALA A 134 -7.52 -1.98 -9.63
CA ALA A 134 -8.11 -0.81 -10.27
C ALA A 134 -7.08 0.31 -10.48
N LEU A 135 -6.19 0.48 -9.51
CA LEU A 135 -5.11 1.47 -9.56
C LEU A 135 -4.10 1.12 -10.66
N TRP A 136 -3.68 -0.15 -10.77
CA TRP A 136 -2.74 -0.57 -11.81
C TRP A 136 -3.31 -0.35 -13.22
N GLU A 137 -4.60 -0.59 -13.41
CA GLU A 137 -5.30 -0.30 -14.66
C GLU A 137 -5.25 1.20 -14.99
N ALA A 138 -5.58 2.07 -14.02
CA ALA A 138 -5.50 3.52 -14.17
C ALA A 138 -4.08 4.00 -14.53
N MET A 139 -3.05 3.43 -13.90
CA MET A 139 -1.65 3.73 -14.20
C MET A 139 -1.25 3.26 -15.60
N SER A 140 -1.74 2.10 -16.04
CA SER A 140 -1.37 1.53 -17.34
C SER A 140 -1.91 2.34 -18.52
N GLU A 141 -3.03 3.03 -18.33
CA GLU A 141 -3.67 3.87 -19.35
C GLU A 141 -3.12 5.30 -19.39
N SER A 142 -2.41 5.73 -18.35
CA SER A 142 -1.92 7.10 -18.20
C SER A 142 -0.40 7.17 -18.31
N SER A 143 0.11 8.14 -19.08
CA SER A 143 1.53 8.52 -19.02
C SER A 143 1.80 9.42 -17.82
N MET A 144 1.33 9.00 -16.66
CA MET A 144 1.30 9.78 -15.42
C MET A 144 2.72 9.97 -14.88
N GLY A 145 3.07 11.22 -14.54
CA GLY A 145 4.32 11.49 -13.84
C GLY A 145 4.21 11.11 -12.36
N GLU A 146 5.34 10.93 -11.69
CA GLU A 146 5.40 10.57 -10.26
C GLU A 146 4.56 11.50 -9.37
N THR A 147 4.66 12.82 -9.56
CA THR A 147 3.87 13.78 -8.77
C THR A 147 2.36 13.62 -8.96
N GLU A 148 1.93 13.40 -10.20
CA GLU A 148 0.50 13.20 -10.51
C GLU A 148 -0.01 11.89 -9.92
N PHE A 149 0.84 10.86 -9.87
CA PHE A 149 0.53 9.59 -9.22
C PHE A 149 0.38 9.75 -7.71
N LEU A 150 1.29 10.46 -7.05
CA LEU A 150 1.19 10.74 -5.62
C LEU A 150 -0.07 11.55 -5.29
N ASP A 151 -0.39 12.57 -6.09
CA ASP A 151 -1.63 13.35 -5.94
C ASP A 151 -2.89 12.49 -6.14
N LEU A 152 -2.83 11.46 -6.98
CA LEU A 152 -3.92 10.51 -7.15
C LEU A 152 -4.10 9.62 -5.93
N LEU A 153 -3.01 9.12 -5.35
CA LEU A 153 -3.07 8.23 -4.19
C LEU A 153 -3.54 8.92 -2.91
N GLU A 154 -3.33 10.23 -2.78
CA GLU A 154 -3.95 11.03 -1.72
C GLU A 154 -5.48 11.09 -1.84
N LYS A 155 -6.05 10.90 -3.03
CA LYS A 155 -7.51 10.93 -3.26
C LYS A 155 -8.13 9.55 -3.34
N CYS A 156 -7.46 8.64 -4.02
CA CYS A 156 -7.86 7.25 -4.25
C CYS A 156 -6.76 6.33 -3.73
N PRO A 157 -6.78 6.00 -2.43
CA PRO A 157 -5.77 5.15 -1.80
C PRO A 157 -5.63 3.78 -2.49
N ASP A 158 -4.41 3.23 -2.46
CA ASP A 158 -4.09 1.90 -2.98
C ASP A 158 -4.61 0.80 -2.04
N PRO A 159 -5.57 -0.05 -2.48
CA PRO A 159 -6.06 -1.20 -1.71
C PRO A 159 -4.97 -2.18 -1.28
N THR A 160 -3.84 -2.26 -1.99
CA THR A 160 -2.75 -3.17 -1.61
C THR A 160 -2.15 -2.84 -0.25
N GLN A 161 -2.29 -1.60 0.25
CA GLN A 161 -1.88 -1.22 1.60
C GLN A 161 -2.58 -2.09 2.68
N TYR A 162 -3.84 -2.48 2.46
CA TYR A 162 -4.53 -3.41 3.33
C TYR A 162 -3.91 -4.81 3.29
N TYR A 163 -3.40 -5.22 2.12
CA TYR A 163 -2.80 -6.54 1.94
C TYR A 163 -1.43 -6.66 2.62
N TRP A 164 -0.62 -5.61 2.56
CA TRP A 164 0.72 -5.59 3.16
C TRP A 164 0.70 -5.49 4.68
N ARG A 165 -0.41 -5.06 5.30
CA ARG A 165 -0.51 -4.79 6.75
C ARG A 165 -1.22 -5.87 7.58
N GLN A 166 -1.45 -7.06 7.02
CA GLN A 166 -2.06 -8.20 7.72
C GLN A 166 -1.02 -9.14 8.31
#